data_AF-A0A0H3U849-F1
#
_entry.id   AF-A0A0H3U849-F1
#
_cell.length_a   1.000
_cell.length_b   1.000
_cell.length_c   1.000
_cell.angle_alpha   90.00
_cell.angle_beta   90.00
_cell.angle_gamma   90.00
#
_symmetry.space_group_name_H-M   'P 1'
#
loop_
_entity.id
_entity.type
_entity.pdbx_description
1 polymer ?
#
loop_
_entity_poly.entity_id
_entity_poly.type
_entity_poly.pdbx_seq_one_letter_code
_entity_poly.pdbx_strand_id
1 'polypeptide(L)'
;MIASHNSWSYLSPRRIWMYLVAPFSRCQSKSIDGQLALGVRMFDMRIKILGSKVYLAHGLMEFEITPMLADLVKIRDIEGCSIRILLENRNPDDDSVKIFQKTVASLKAQYPTIQWFGGHGAHGSDWCRHYVCLLPSPSYAEDHASVSARGLWRILPRIYAICSNKKIKGTSHDLPVMIDFVEL
;
A
#
# COMPACT_ATOMS: atom_id res chain seq x y z
N MET A 1 -16.98 -2.39 1.20
CA MET A 1 -15.87 -3.33 1.52
C MET A 1 -14.72 -2.53 2.14
N ILE A 2 -13.92 -3.09 3.06
CA ILE A 2 -12.73 -2.40 3.60
C ILE A 2 -11.47 -2.84 2.84
N ALA A 3 -10.65 -1.86 2.47
CA ALA A 3 -9.34 -2.02 1.87
C ALA A 3 -8.27 -1.50 2.83
N SER A 4 -7.06 -2.05 2.75
CA SER A 4 -5.94 -1.66 3.62
C SER A 4 -5.03 -0.68 2.88
N HIS A 5 -4.87 0.52 3.45
CA HIS A 5 -3.91 1.49 2.94
C HIS A 5 -2.49 1.11 3.36
N ASN A 6 -1.55 1.15 2.41
CA ASN A 6 -0.13 0.84 2.61
C ASN A 6 0.08 -0.42 3.48
N SER A 7 -0.43 -1.55 2.97
CA SER A 7 -0.74 -2.77 3.71
C SER A 7 0.46 -3.39 4.40
N TRP A 8 1.67 -3.21 3.87
CA TRP A 8 2.91 -3.78 4.43
C TRP A 8 3.62 -2.91 5.46
N SER A 9 3.07 -1.74 5.83
CA SER A 9 3.70 -0.85 6.81
C SER A 9 3.73 -1.38 8.26
N TYR A 10 3.10 -2.53 8.50
CA TYR A 10 3.24 -3.28 9.75
C TYR A 10 4.65 -3.85 9.93
N LEU A 11 5.40 -4.03 8.84
CA LEU A 11 6.77 -4.55 8.87
C LEU A 11 7.71 -3.67 9.71
N SER A 12 8.79 -4.30 10.16
CA SER A 12 9.85 -3.59 10.87
C SER A 12 10.61 -2.68 9.91
N PRO A 13 10.81 -1.39 10.27
CA PRO A 13 11.61 -0.48 9.46
C PRO A 13 13.05 -0.96 9.33
N ARG A 14 13.66 -0.71 8.18
CA ARG A 14 15.02 -1.18 7.87
C ARG A 14 16.11 -0.52 8.72
N ARG A 15 15.93 0.76 9.09
CA ARG A 15 16.95 1.56 9.79
C ARG A 15 16.46 2.00 11.16
N ILE A 16 17.35 2.05 12.14
CA ILE A 16 17.01 2.39 13.54
C ILE A 16 16.35 3.77 13.64
N TRP A 17 16.86 4.79 12.94
CA TRP A 17 16.25 6.13 12.96
C TRP A 17 14.81 6.15 12.43
N MET A 18 14.43 5.21 11.57
CA MET A 18 13.07 5.13 11.04
C MET A 18 12.06 4.76 12.14
N TYR A 19 12.49 4.13 13.22
CA TYR A 19 11.61 3.85 14.37
C TYR A 19 11.13 5.14 15.05
N LEU A 20 11.91 6.23 14.99
CA LEU A 20 11.52 7.52 15.56
C LEU A 20 10.38 8.18 14.77
N VAL A 21 10.34 7.95 13.45
CA VAL A 21 9.31 8.52 12.57
C VAL A 21 8.15 7.55 12.29
N ALA A 22 8.30 6.27 12.66
CA ALA A 22 7.30 5.22 12.45
C ALA A 22 5.87 5.58 12.94
N PRO A 23 5.66 6.28 14.08
CA PRO A 23 4.32 6.70 14.51
C PRO A 23 3.59 7.60 13.50
N PHE A 24 4.35 8.35 12.68
CA PHE A 24 3.81 9.32 11.72
C PHE A 24 3.61 8.74 10.31
N SER A 25 4.17 7.56 10.04
CA SER A 25 4.22 6.96 8.70
C SER A 25 3.67 5.53 8.62
N ARG A 26 3.49 4.86 9.76
CA ARG A 26 2.89 3.52 9.80
C ARG A 26 1.38 3.65 9.59
N CYS A 27 0.87 2.85 8.65
CA CYS A 27 -0.54 2.82 8.28
C CYS A 27 -1.24 1.55 8.77
N GLN A 28 -0.53 0.45 9.01
CA GLN A 28 -1.12 -0.80 9.51
C GLN A 28 -0.30 -1.35 10.69
N SER A 29 -0.98 -2.00 11.65
CA SER A 29 -0.31 -2.74 12.72
C SER A 29 -0.43 -4.26 12.59
N LYS A 30 -1.42 -4.74 11.82
CA LYS A 30 -1.66 -6.16 11.57
C LYS A 30 -0.87 -6.66 10.38
N SER A 31 -0.36 -7.89 10.48
CA SER A 31 0.18 -8.62 9.33
C SER A 31 -0.89 -8.84 8.26
N ILE A 32 -0.49 -9.26 7.06
CA ILE A 32 -1.44 -9.60 5.99
C ILE A 32 -2.46 -10.66 6.46
N ASP A 33 -2.04 -11.66 7.24
CA ASP A 33 -2.95 -12.65 7.83
C ASP A 33 -3.99 -12.01 8.74
N GLY A 34 -3.55 -11.08 9.60
CA GLY A 34 -4.46 -10.35 10.46
C GLY A 34 -5.41 -9.45 9.68
N GLN A 35 -4.95 -8.83 8.59
CA GLN A 35 -5.79 -8.02 7.70
C GLN A 35 -6.83 -8.90 6.96
N LEU A 36 -6.41 -10.05 6.44
CA LEU A 36 -7.30 -11.04 5.79
C LEU A 36 -8.39 -11.54 6.74
N ALA A 37 -8.02 -11.84 7.99
CA ALA A 37 -8.94 -12.27 9.06
C ALA A 37 -9.96 -11.18 9.43
N LEU A 38 -9.60 -9.91 9.25
CA LEU A 38 -10.50 -8.76 9.42
C LEU A 38 -11.37 -8.48 8.17
N GLY A 39 -11.31 -9.35 7.15
CA GLY A 39 -12.13 -9.24 5.95
C GLY A 39 -11.55 -8.34 4.85
N VAL A 40 -10.30 -7.90 4.98
CA VAL A 40 -9.64 -7.12 3.91
C VAL A 40 -9.44 -8.01 2.68
N ARG A 41 -9.82 -7.49 1.51
CA ARG A 41 -9.61 -8.15 0.20
C ARG A 41 -8.96 -7.24 -0.84
N MET A 42 -8.66 -6.00 -0.47
CA MET A 42 -7.95 -5.05 -1.31
C MET A 42 -6.78 -4.47 -0.53
N PHE A 43 -5.59 -4.59 -1.10
CA PHE A 43 -4.32 -4.23 -0.46
C PHE A 43 -3.60 -3.17 -1.28
N ASP A 44 -2.88 -2.28 -0.61
CA ASP A 44 -2.05 -1.25 -1.22
C ASP A 44 -0.58 -1.53 -0.96
N MET A 45 0.10 -1.96 -2.02
CA MET A 45 1.53 -2.26 -2.05
C MET A 45 2.28 -1.10 -2.70
N ARG A 46 3.27 -0.57 -1.98
CA ARG A 46 4.08 0.54 -2.44
C ARG A 46 5.54 0.14 -2.50
N ILE A 47 6.13 0.26 -3.68
CA ILE A 47 7.48 -0.18 -3.98
C ILE A 47 8.37 1.02 -4.21
N LYS A 48 9.55 1.02 -3.58
CA LYS A 48 10.61 2.00 -3.81
C LYS A 48 11.83 1.30 -4.39
N ILE A 49 12.41 1.91 -5.42
CA ILE A 49 13.64 1.47 -6.05
C ILE A 49 14.80 2.32 -5.54
N LEU A 50 15.86 1.67 -5.06
CA LEU A 50 17.10 2.31 -4.64
C LEU A 50 18.28 1.60 -5.32
N GLY A 51 18.82 2.21 -6.36
CA GLY A 51 19.77 1.54 -7.26
C GLY A 51 19.12 0.33 -7.91
N SER A 52 19.74 -0.84 -7.79
CA SER A 52 19.20 -2.10 -8.32
C SER A 52 18.25 -2.84 -7.36
N LYS A 53 17.97 -2.28 -6.18
CA LYS A 53 17.22 -2.97 -5.11
C LYS A 53 15.78 -2.48 -5.01
N VAL A 54 14.89 -3.42 -4.75
CA VAL A 54 13.44 -3.21 -4.59
C VAL A 54 13.09 -3.29 -3.10
N TYR A 55 12.36 -2.31 -2.59
CA TYR A 55 11.89 -2.27 -1.21
C TYR A 55 10.39 -2.00 -1.17
N LEU A 56 9.74 -2.44 -0.09
CA LEU A 56 8.45 -1.88 0.30
C LEU A 56 8.68 -0.54 0.99
N ALA A 57 7.79 0.43 0.79
CA ALA A 57 8.04 1.78 1.31
C ALA A 57 6.78 2.62 1.56
N HIS A 58 6.95 3.64 2.38
CA HIS A 58 6.00 4.74 2.52
C HIS A 58 6.76 6.01 2.91
N GLY A 59 6.85 6.96 1.98
CA GLY A 59 7.66 8.15 2.07
C GLY A 59 9.12 7.82 2.42
N LEU A 60 9.51 8.21 3.63
CA LEU A 60 10.85 7.99 4.15
C LEU A 60 11.06 6.58 4.75
N MET A 61 9.98 5.81 4.96
CA MET A 61 10.06 4.46 5.50
C MET A 61 10.37 3.45 4.43
N GLU A 62 11.25 2.52 4.78
CA GLU A 62 11.67 1.41 3.92
C GLU A 62 11.61 0.12 4.72
N PHE A 63 11.06 -0.92 4.11
CA PHE A 63 10.87 -2.24 4.69
C PHE A 63 11.48 -3.30 3.76
N GLU A 64 11.98 -4.38 4.35
CA GLU A 64 12.50 -5.50 3.59
C GLU A 64 11.40 -6.17 2.78
N ILE A 65 11.73 -6.58 1.55
CA ILE A 65 10.77 -7.18 0.63
C ILE A 65 10.56 -8.68 0.88
N THR A 66 11.47 -9.35 1.58
CA THR A 66 11.42 -10.81 1.79
C THR A 66 10.09 -11.31 2.37
N PRO A 67 9.49 -10.67 3.39
CA PRO A 67 8.20 -11.10 3.93
C PRO A 67 7.04 -10.98 2.92
N MET A 68 7.16 -10.08 1.94
CA MET A 68 6.14 -9.83 0.92
C MET A 68 5.81 -11.09 0.12
N LEU A 69 6.81 -11.90 -0.25
CA LEU A 69 6.58 -13.08 -1.07
C LEU A 69 5.71 -14.11 -0.36
N ALA A 70 5.97 -14.33 0.94
CA ALA A 70 5.15 -15.21 1.76
C ALA A 70 3.72 -14.67 1.88
N ASP A 71 3.55 -13.36 2.05
CA ASP A 71 2.22 -12.74 2.11
C ASP A 71 1.46 -12.84 0.78
N LEU A 72 2.14 -12.69 -0.35
CA LEU A 72 1.54 -12.84 -1.68
C LEU A 72 1.02 -14.25 -1.93
N VAL A 73 1.73 -15.28 -1.46
CA VAL A 73 1.23 -16.67 -1.51
C VAL A 73 -0.09 -16.80 -0.78
N LYS A 74 -0.22 -16.19 0.41
CA LYS A 74 -1.45 -16.24 1.19
C LYS A 74 -2.60 -15.46 0.54
N ILE A 75 -2.31 -14.29 0.00
CA ILE A 75 -3.31 -13.48 -0.71
C ILE A 75 -3.81 -14.22 -1.96
N ARG A 76 -2.90 -14.88 -2.70
CA ARG A 76 -3.21 -15.68 -3.90
C ARG A 76 -4.23 -16.79 -3.61
N ASP A 77 -4.14 -17.40 -2.43
CA ASP A 77 -4.97 -18.54 -2.03
C ASP A 77 -6.35 -18.12 -1.49
N ILE A 78 -6.62 -16.82 -1.40
CA ILE A 78 -7.92 -16.27 -0.96
C ILE A 78 -8.64 -15.62 -2.14
N GLU A 79 -9.85 -16.08 -2.42
CA GLU A 79 -10.67 -15.55 -3.51
C GLU A 79 -11.01 -14.05 -3.35
N GLY A 80 -11.14 -13.38 -4.49
CA GLY A 80 -11.56 -11.98 -4.56
C GLY A 80 -10.52 -10.98 -4.08
N CYS A 81 -9.26 -11.38 -3.93
CA CYS A 81 -8.19 -10.47 -3.52
C CYS A 81 -7.65 -9.62 -4.67
N SER A 82 -7.39 -8.35 -4.37
CA SER A 82 -6.79 -7.38 -5.29
C SER A 82 -5.64 -6.62 -4.62
N ILE A 83 -4.64 -6.24 -5.42
CA ILE A 83 -3.47 -5.49 -4.95
C ILE A 83 -3.26 -4.27 -5.85
N ARG A 84 -3.32 -3.08 -5.25
CA ARG A 84 -2.79 -1.84 -5.84
C ARG A 84 -1.29 -1.89 -5.73
N ILE A 85 -0.57 -1.70 -6.83
CA ILE A 85 0.89 -1.58 -6.82
C ILE A 85 1.30 -0.18 -7.28
N LEU A 86 2.06 0.54 -6.46
CA LEU A 86 2.49 1.91 -6.74
C LEU A 86 4.01 2.06 -6.65
N LEU A 87 4.57 2.94 -7.47
CA LEU A 87 5.96 3.36 -7.37
C LEU A 87 6.08 4.56 -6.41
N GLU A 88 6.76 4.35 -5.28
CA GLU A 88 6.91 5.33 -4.19
C GLU A 88 8.02 6.36 -4.47
N ASN A 89 8.89 6.13 -5.46
CA ASN A 89 9.88 7.14 -5.85
C ASN A 89 9.17 8.42 -6.31
N ARG A 90 9.50 9.56 -5.70
CA ARG A 90 8.93 10.86 -6.08
C ARG A 90 9.39 11.32 -7.46
N ASN A 91 10.68 11.14 -7.73
CA ASN A 91 11.34 11.45 -9.00
C ASN A 91 12.22 10.23 -9.39
N PRO A 92 11.63 9.11 -9.81
CA PRO A 92 12.40 7.96 -10.30
C PRO A 92 13.27 8.36 -11.50
N ASP A 93 14.42 7.74 -11.65
CA ASP A 93 15.16 7.74 -12.92
C ASP A 93 14.63 6.63 -13.84
N ASP A 94 15.07 6.63 -15.10
CA ASP A 94 14.65 5.64 -16.10
C ASP A 94 14.94 4.20 -15.66
N ASP A 95 16.04 3.98 -14.95
CA ASP A 95 16.43 2.66 -14.47
C ASP A 95 15.49 2.19 -13.35
N SER A 96 15.12 3.07 -12.42
CA SER A 96 14.12 2.81 -11.40
C SER A 96 12.77 2.46 -12.02
N VAL A 97 12.36 3.18 -13.06
CA VAL A 97 11.13 2.88 -13.81
C VAL A 97 11.21 1.49 -14.45
N LYS A 98 12.30 1.17 -15.15
CA LYS A 98 12.50 -0.15 -15.79
C LYS A 98 12.49 -1.28 -14.76
N ILE A 99 13.14 -1.09 -13.62
CA ILE A 99 13.15 -2.07 -12.52
C ILE A 99 11.73 -2.26 -11.98
N PHE A 100 10.99 -1.19 -11.77
CA PHE A 100 9.60 -1.27 -11.32
C PHE A 100 8.72 -2.03 -12.33
N GLN A 101 8.79 -1.69 -13.62
CA GLN A 101 8.04 -2.39 -14.67
C GLN A 101 8.37 -3.89 -14.71
N LYS A 102 9.66 -4.25 -14.65
CA LYS A 102 10.10 -5.64 -14.57
C LYS A 102 9.54 -6.33 -13.33
N THR A 103 9.60 -5.66 -12.18
CA THR A 103 9.07 -6.18 -10.91
C THR A 103 7.56 -6.46 -11.02
N VAL A 104 6.77 -5.50 -11.52
CA VAL A 104 5.33 -5.68 -11.73
C VAL A 104 5.05 -6.82 -12.70
N ALA A 105 5.77 -6.90 -13.82
CA ALA A 105 5.62 -7.99 -14.78
C ALA A 105 5.91 -9.37 -14.16
N SER A 106 6.99 -9.49 -13.38
CA SER A 106 7.35 -10.72 -12.68
C SER A 106 6.29 -11.11 -11.64
N LEU A 107 5.80 -10.16 -10.84
CA LEU A 107 4.75 -10.43 -9.84
C LEU A 107 3.45 -10.88 -10.50
N LYS A 108 3.03 -10.24 -11.59
CA LYS A 108 1.84 -10.65 -12.36
C LYS A 108 1.97 -12.06 -12.93
N ALA A 109 3.14 -12.38 -13.48
CA ALA A 109 3.41 -13.71 -14.04
C ALA A 109 3.41 -14.79 -12.94
N GLN A 110 3.97 -14.48 -11.77
CA GLN A 110 4.08 -15.41 -10.65
C GLN A 110 2.76 -15.62 -9.89
N TYR A 111 1.91 -14.59 -9.82
CA TYR A 111 0.65 -14.60 -9.10
C TYR A 111 -0.51 -14.15 -10.00
N PRO A 112 -0.87 -14.95 -11.02
CA PRO A 112 -1.85 -14.56 -12.04
C PRO A 112 -3.30 -14.52 -11.52
N THR A 113 -3.60 -15.16 -10.38
CA THR A 113 -4.93 -15.16 -9.77
C THR A 113 -5.22 -13.91 -8.94
N ILE A 114 -4.18 -13.14 -8.57
CA ILE A 114 -4.36 -11.86 -7.87
C ILE A 114 -4.80 -10.80 -8.88
N GLN A 115 -5.84 -10.04 -8.54
CA GLN A 115 -6.22 -8.89 -9.36
C GLN A 115 -5.28 -7.71 -9.09
N TRP A 116 -4.33 -7.50 -9.99
CA TRP A 116 -3.38 -6.38 -9.91
C TRP A 116 -3.96 -5.10 -10.53
N PHE A 117 -3.81 -3.96 -9.84
CA PHE A 117 -4.25 -2.65 -10.31
C PHE A 117 -3.25 -1.54 -9.96
N GLY A 118 -3.43 -0.35 -10.57
CA GLY A 118 -2.51 0.78 -10.40
C GLY A 118 -1.34 0.73 -11.39
N GLY A 119 -0.12 0.50 -10.92
CA GLY A 119 1.08 0.50 -11.75
C GLY A 119 1.49 1.90 -12.19
N HIS A 120 1.32 2.90 -11.32
CA HIS A 120 1.75 4.28 -11.51
C HIS A 120 2.47 4.81 -10.27
N GLY A 121 3.05 6.01 -10.34
CA GLY A 121 3.66 6.63 -9.17
C GLY A 121 2.63 7.01 -8.09
N ALA A 122 3.03 6.89 -6.83
CA ALA A 122 2.20 7.22 -5.66
C ALA A 122 1.96 8.72 -5.46
N HIS A 123 2.82 9.57 -6.04
CA HIS A 123 2.82 11.03 -5.78
C HIS A 123 2.13 11.88 -6.86
N GLY A 124 1.33 11.26 -7.74
CA GLY A 124 0.30 11.98 -8.51
C GLY A 124 0.76 12.99 -9.56
N SER A 125 2.05 13.09 -9.91
CA SER A 125 2.45 13.88 -11.08
C SER A 125 2.06 13.14 -12.36
N ASP A 126 1.53 13.85 -13.36
CA ASP A 126 1.18 13.27 -14.68
C ASP A 126 2.40 12.63 -15.36
N TRP A 127 3.59 13.11 -15.02
CA TRP A 127 4.85 12.49 -15.43
C TRP A 127 4.96 11.03 -14.93
N CYS A 128 4.63 10.75 -13.67
CA CYS A 128 4.63 9.38 -13.11
C CYS A 128 3.57 8.44 -13.70
N ARG A 129 2.65 8.92 -14.54
CA ARG A 129 1.64 8.08 -15.21
C ARG A 129 2.09 7.63 -16.60
N HIS A 130 2.87 8.45 -17.31
CA HIS A 130 3.29 8.16 -18.68
C HIS A 130 4.41 7.12 -18.79
N TYR A 131 5.25 6.99 -17.77
CA TYR A 131 6.43 6.11 -17.80
C TYR A 131 6.21 4.74 -17.13
N VAL A 132 5.04 4.50 -16.53
CA VAL A 132 4.83 3.33 -15.67
C VAL A 132 3.80 2.38 -16.30
N CYS A 133 3.86 1.09 -15.96
CA CYS A 133 2.99 0.07 -16.50
C CYS A 133 1.56 0.18 -15.95
N LEU A 134 0.73 1.02 -16.58
CA LEU A 134 -0.66 1.21 -16.18
C LEU A 134 -1.43 -0.12 -16.20
N LEU A 135 -1.99 -0.46 -15.05
CA LEU A 135 -2.89 -1.59 -14.87
C LEU A 135 -4.34 -1.08 -14.83
N PRO A 136 -5.35 -1.96 -14.99
CA PRO A 136 -6.74 -1.58 -14.78
C PRO A 136 -6.88 -0.86 -13.43
N SER A 137 -7.79 0.11 -13.32
CA SER A 137 -8.03 0.81 -12.06
C SER A 137 -9.50 0.65 -11.69
N PRO A 138 -9.87 -0.30 -10.81
CA PRO A 138 -11.22 -0.38 -10.30
C PRO A 138 -11.55 0.89 -9.51
N SER A 139 -12.85 1.17 -9.35
CA SER A 139 -13.31 2.26 -8.50
C SER A 139 -13.13 1.87 -7.03
N TYR A 140 -12.51 2.76 -6.24
CA TYR A 140 -12.38 2.67 -4.80
C TYR A 140 -12.39 4.08 -4.20
N ALA A 141 -12.70 4.18 -2.91
CA ALA A 141 -12.56 5.40 -2.14
C ALA A 141 -11.34 5.30 -1.23
N GLU A 142 -10.75 6.45 -0.90
CA GLU A 142 -9.66 6.55 0.07
C GLU A 142 -10.15 7.36 1.28
N ASP A 143 -10.07 6.76 2.47
CA ASP A 143 -10.36 7.46 3.73
C ASP A 143 -9.28 7.15 4.76
N HIS A 144 -8.10 7.71 4.50
CA HIS A 144 -6.91 7.58 5.32
C HIS A 144 -6.32 8.96 5.61
N ALA A 145 -5.42 9.04 6.60
CA ALA A 145 -5.04 10.32 7.18
C ALA A 145 -4.41 11.29 6.18
N SER A 146 -3.64 10.80 5.22
CA SER A 146 -2.93 11.66 4.27
C SER A 146 -3.87 12.36 3.27
N VAL A 147 -5.05 11.79 3.03
CA VAL A 147 -6.09 12.26 2.10
C VAL A 147 -7.21 13.00 2.81
N SER A 148 -7.77 12.43 3.88
CA SER A 148 -9.01 12.92 4.50
C SER A 148 -8.79 13.84 5.70
N ALA A 149 -7.66 13.70 6.41
CA ALA A 149 -7.45 14.44 7.64
C ALA A 149 -7.01 15.89 7.37
N ARG A 150 -7.15 16.75 8.39
CA ARG A 150 -6.73 18.15 8.35
C ARG A 150 -5.68 18.44 9.42
N GLY A 151 -4.81 19.42 9.17
CA GLY A 151 -3.79 19.84 10.14
C GLY A 151 -2.88 18.70 10.61
N LEU A 152 -2.60 18.64 11.91
CA LEU A 152 -1.69 17.66 12.52
C LEU A 152 -2.18 16.20 12.39
N TRP A 153 -3.49 15.98 12.21
CA TRP A 153 -4.05 14.64 12.04
C TRP A 153 -3.56 13.97 10.76
N ARG A 154 -3.13 14.74 9.75
CA ARG A 154 -2.55 14.21 8.50
C ARG A 154 -1.26 13.44 8.71
N ILE A 155 -0.50 13.80 9.74
CA ILE A 155 0.79 13.17 10.06
C ILE A 155 0.66 12.19 11.23
N LEU A 156 -0.54 11.94 11.73
CA LEU A 156 -0.80 11.01 12.84
C LEU A 156 -1.83 9.95 12.42
N PRO A 157 -1.45 9.02 11.53
CA PRO A 157 -2.40 8.10 10.90
C PRO A 157 -3.20 7.28 11.89
N ARG A 158 -2.56 6.85 12.99
CA ARG A 158 -3.22 6.05 14.02
C ARG A 158 -4.29 6.81 14.77
N ILE A 159 -4.04 8.09 15.08
CA ILE A 159 -5.00 8.89 15.84
C ILE A 159 -6.20 9.22 14.95
N TYR A 160 -5.96 9.54 13.67
CA TYR A 160 -7.03 9.68 12.69
C TYR A 160 -7.90 8.41 12.60
N ALA A 161 -7.28 7.23 12.49
CA ALA A 161 -7.97 5.95 12.42
C ALA A 161 -8.85 5.67 13.65
N ILE A 162 -8.37 5.97 14.86
CA ILE A 162 -9.15 5.84 16.12
C ILE A 162 -10.44 6.67 16.05
N CYS A 163 -10.37 7.89 15.51
CA CYS A 163 -11.52 8.79 15.44
C CYS A 163 -12.49 8.42 14.30
N SER A 164 -11.98 7.95 13.17
CA SER A 164 -12.76 7.83 11.92
C SER A 164 -13.24 6.41 11.62
N ASN A 165 -12.46 5.37 11.94
CA ASN A 165 -12.72 4.02 11.43
C ASN A 165 -14.04 3.42 11.92
N LYS A 166 -14.45 3.71 13.17
CA LYS A 166 -15.75 3.23 13.69
C LYS A 166 -16.90 3.71 12.81
N LYS A 167 -16.86 4.97 12.37
CA LYS A 167 -17.87 5.54 11.47
C LYS A 167 -17.79 4.93 10.08
N ILE A 168 -16.57 4.80 9.54
CA ILE A 168 -16.34 4.21 8.22
C ILE A 168 -16.90 2.78 8.19
N LYS A 169 -16.52 1.92 9.14
CA LYS A 169 -16.96 0.53 9.19
C LYS A 169 -18.46 0.37 9.47
N GLY A 170 -19.07 1.30 10.19
CA GLY A 170 -20.51 1.31 10.47
C GLY A 170 -21.38 1.82 9.32
N THR A 171 -20.77 2.30 8.23
CA THR A 171 -21.47 2.82 7.06
C THR A 171 -21.40 1.80 5.92
N SER A 172 -22.51 1.57 5.21
CA SER A 172 -22.47 0.78 3.98
C SER A 172 -21.79 1.59 2.87
N HIS A 173 -20.87 0.98 2.14
CA HIS A 173 -20.14 1.63 1.06
C HIS A 173 -20.34 0.88 -0.24
N ASP A 174 -20.71 1.62 -1.27
CA ASP A 174 -20.86 1.10 -2.65
C ASP A 174 -19.49 0.71 -3.24
N LEU A 175 -18.42 1.32 -2.75
CA LEU A 175 -17.04 1.07 -3.17
C LEU A 175 -16.20 0.47 -2.03
N PRO A 176 -15.11 -0.25 -2.35
CA PRO A 176 -14.05 -0.51 -1.39
C PRO A 176 -13.49 0.80 -0.82
N VAL A 177 -13.33 0.89 0.49
CA VAL A 177 -12.78 2.07 1.17
C VAL A 177 -11.44 1.73 1.82
N MET A 178 -10.41 2.43 1.39
CA MET A 178 -9.03 2.20 1.82
C MET A 178 -8.67 3.06 3.02
N ILE A 179 -8.35 2.40 4.14
CA ILE A 179 -8.18 3.04 5.45
C ILE A 179 -6.85 2.68 6.11
N ASP A 180 -6.41 3.54 7.04
CA ASP A 180 -5.33 3.22 7.98
C ASP A 180 -5.86 2.36 9.14
N PHE A 181 -5.03 1.44 9.64
CA PHE A 181 -5.24 0.58 10.82
C PHE A 181 -6.59 -0.14 10.78
N VAL A 182 -6.70 -1.12 9.88
CA VAL A 182 -7.95 -1.86 9.63
C VAL A 182 -8.51 -2.58 10.86
N GLU A 183 -7.75 -2.74 11.94
CA GLU A 183 -8.21 -3.30 13.20
C GLU A 183 -8.98 -2.31 14.10
N LEU A 184 -8.85 -1.00 13.87
CA LEU A 184 -9.43 0.07 14.69
C LEU A 184 -10.83 0.47 14.26
#